data_AF-A0A641Q2X8-F1
#
_entry.id   AF-A0A641Q2X8-F1
#
_cell.length_a   1.000
_cell.length_b   1.000
_cell.length_c   1.000
_cell.angle_alpha   90.00
_cell.angle_beta   90.00
_cell.angle_gamma   90.00
#
_symmetry.space_group_name_H-M   'P 1'
#
loop_
_entity.id
_entity.type
_entity.pdbx_description
1 polymer ?
#
loop_
_entity_poly.entity_id
_entity_poly.type
_entity_poly.pdbx_seq_one_letter_code
_entity_poly.pdbx_strand_id
1 'polypeptide(L)'
;MDRFSRKLVLLLLLVIWQSSLGTNAILLEAQNLGQNGYIKFNNGLMIQWGYNTGSSTHTLTVYMPVSFYNSTYNVYGNIIKDASDNNLYTFCPILNNGSSYFKVDRTFYASGATGNSIAKFTWFAIGRWK
;
A
#
# COMPACT_ATOMS: atom_id res chain seq x y z
N MET A 1 -23.14 -32.37 33.20
CA MET A 1 -22.81 -30.95 32.90
C MET A 1 -24.00 -30.07 33.27
N ASP A 2 -24.38 -30.09 34.55
CA ASP A 2 -25.57 -29.37 35.00
C ASP A 2 -25.29 -27.89 35.20
N ARG A 3 -25.75 -27.15 34.18
CA ARG A 3 -26.31 -25.80 34.28
C ARG A 3 -25.29 -24.66 34.41
N PHE A 4 -24.74 -24.30 33.25
CA PHE A 4 -24.39 -22.90 33.00
C PHE A 4 -25.59 -22.01 33.40
N SER A 5 -25.37 -21.07 34.31
CA SER A 5 -26.44 -20.21 34.84
C SER A 5 -27.14 -19.48 33.70
N ARG A 6 -28.49 -19.55 33.62
CA ARG A 6 -29.28 -18.82 32.61
C ARG A 6 -28.96 -17.32 32.61
N LYS A 7 -28.67 -16.75 33.79
CA LYS A 7 -28.24 -15.34 33.93
C LYS A 7 -26.88 -15.08 33.28
N LEU A 8 -25.96 -16.03 33.40
CA LEU A 8 -24.63 -15.94 32.80
C LEU A 8 -24.69 -16.08 31.27
N VAL A 9 -25.58 -16.94 30.76
CA VAL A 9 -25.83 -17.07 29.31
C VAL A 9 -26.41 -15.77 28.74
N LEU A 10 -27.38 -15.17 29.41
CA LEU A 10 -27.96 -13.88 28.98
C LEU A 10 -26.94 -12.74 29.00
N LEU A 11 -26.06 -12.71 30.00
CA LEU A 11 -24.96 -11.74 30.07
C LEU A 11 -23.99 -11.92 28.90
N LEU A 12 -23.58 -13.17 28.60
CA LEU A 12 -22.68 -13.46 27.48
C LEU A 12 -23.30 -13.05 26.14
N LEU A 13 -24.59 -13.36 25.93
CA LEU A 13 -25.32 -12.94 24.73
C LEU A 13 -25.38 -11.42 24.59
N LEU A 14 -25.60 -10.70 25.70
CA LEU A 14 -25.60 -9.24 25.72
C LEU A 14 -24.22 -8.65 25.39
N VAL A 15 -23.14 -9.21 25.94
CA VAL A 15 -21.76 -8.75 25.66
C VAL A 15 -21.40 -9.00 24.20
N ILE A 16 -21.73 -10.16 23.65
CA ILE A 16 -21.49 -10.48 22.23
C ILE A 16 -22.30 -9.52 21.33
N TRP A 17 -23.56 -9.29 21.68
CA TRP A 17 -24.44 -8.38 20.93
C TRP A 17 -23.98 -6.92 21.02
N GLN A 18 -23.51 -6.45 22.17
CA GLN A 18 -22.94 -5.09 22.30
C GLN A 18 -21.63 -4.93 21.54
N SER A 19 -20.83 -5.99 21.42
CA SER A 19 -19.54 -5.92 20.70
C SER A 19 -19.68 -5.64 19.19
N SER A 20 -20.87 -5.84 18.60
CA SER A 20 -21.15 -5.60 17.18
C SER A 20 -21.95 -4.32 16.88
N LEU A 21 -22.48 -3.63 17.89
CA LEU A 21 -23.44 -2.52 17.71
C LEU A 21 -22.80 -1.12 17.58
N GLY A 22 -21.49 -0.98 17.76
CA GLY A 22 -20.84 0.33 17.86
C GLY A 22 -19.57 0.53 17.04
N THR A 23 -19.05 -0.53 16.40
CA THR A 23 -17.78 -0.46 15.68
C THR A 23 -18.04 -0.14 14.21
N ASN A 24 -17.99 1.15 13.84
CA ASN A 24 -17.87 1.60 12.44
C ASN A 24 -16.48 1.28 11.83
N ALA A 25 -15.78 0.28 12.37
CA ALA A 25 -14.44 -0.09 11.97
C ALA A 25 -14.52 -1.02 10.75
N ILE A 26 -13.74 -0.72 9.72
CA ILE A 26 -13.59 -1.63 8.59
C ILE A 26 -12.75 -2.83 9.06
N LEU A 27 -13.34 -4.03 8.98
CA LEU A 27 -12.64 -5.26 9.33
C LEU A 27 -11.44 -5.49 8.40
N LEU A 28 -10.31 -5.93 8.97
CA LEU A 28 -9.11 -6.31 8.24
C LEU A 28 -9.19 -7.77 7.80
N GLU A 29 -8.75 -8.03 6.56
CA GLU A 29 -8.64 -9.38 5.99
C GLU A 29 -7.24 -9.93 6.26
N ALA A 30 -6.21 -9.15 5.97
CA ALA A 30 -4.80 -9.51 6.12
C ALA A 30 -3.92 -8.26 6.10
N GLN A 31 -2.73 -8.35 6.68
CA GLN A 31 -1.75 -7.26 6.65
C GLN A 31 -0.32 -7.77 6.72
N ASN A 32 0.61 -7.00 6.16
CA ASN A 32 2.04 -7.11 6.40
C ASN A 32 2.59 -5.70 6.63
N LEU A 33 3.15 -5.46 7.82
CA LEU A 33 3.63 -4.13 8.23
C LEU A 33 5.13 -3.90 7.98
N GLY A 34 5.75 -4.71 7.13
CA GLY A 34 7.14 -4.54 6.72
C GLY A 34 7.37 -3.25 5.89
N GLN A 35 8.63 -3.00 5.57
CA GLN A 35 9.06 -1.84 4.76
C GLN A 35 8.27 -1.76 3.44
N ASN A 36 8.13 -2.90 2.75
CA ASN A 36 7.22 -3.06 1.62
C ASN A 36 6.00 -3.85 2.12
N GLY A 37 4.96 -3.12 2.51
CA GLY A 37 3.84 -3.64 3.27
C GLY A 37 2.50 -3.46 2.57
N TYR A 38 1.46 -4.02 3.19
CA TYR A 38 0.09 -3.90 2.74
C TYR A 38 -0.93 -4.08 3.87
N ILE A 39 -2.14 -3.55 3.67
CA ILE A 39 -3.33 -3.85 4.45
C ILE A 39 -4.47 -4.16 3.49
N LYS A 40 -5.13 -5.31 3.68
CA LYS A 40 -6.36 -5.70 3.01
C LYS A 40 -7.54 -5.52 3.97
N PHE A 41 -8.57 -4.87 3.47
CA PHE A 41 -9.83 -4.71 4.19
C PHE A 41 -10.87 -5.71 3.68
N ASN A 42 -11.72 -6.24 4.55
CA ASN A 42 -12.76 -7.23 4.19
C ASN A 42 -13.75 -6.70 3.14
N ASN A 43 -13.88 -5.38 2.98
CA ASN A 43 -14.73 -4.77 1.96
C ASN A 43 -14.09 -4.74 0.56
N GLY A 44 -12.88 -5.27 0.41
CA GLY A 44 -12.17 -5.33 -0.86
C GLY A 44 -11.19 -4.18 -1.12
N LEU A 45 -11.15 -3.15 -0.27
CA LEU A 45 -10.12 -2.11 -0.34
C LEU A 45 -8.75 -2.69 0.05
N MET A 46 -7.69 -2.24 -0.62
CA MET A 46 -6.31 -2.55 -0.25
C MET A 46 -5.43 -1.31 -0.41
N ILE A 47 -4.52 -1.15 0.54
CA ILE A 47 -3.44 -0.16 0.50
C ILE A 47 -2.12 -0.93 0.56
N GLN A 48 -1.17 -0.56 -0.30
CA GLN A 48 0.20 -1.06 -0.28
C GLN A 48 1.18 0.12 -0.22
N TRP A 49 2.36 -0.10 0.34
CA TRP A 49 3.42 0.90 0.38
C TRP A 49 4.79 0.25 0.23
N GLY A 50 5.79 1.06 -0.06
CA GLY A 50 7.14 0.58 -0.08
C GLY A 50 8.21 1.64 -0.23
N TYR A 51 9.44 1.16 -0.13
CA TYR A 51 10.67 1.89 -0.32
C TYR A 51 11.54 1.13 -1.32
N ASN A 52 12.14 1.87 -2.24
CA ASN A 52 13.11 1.35 -3.18
C ASN A 52 14.44 2.08 -2.98
N THR A 53 15.53 1.31 -2.95
CA THR A 53 16.89 1.79 -2.70
C THR A 53 17.50 2.59 -3.84
N GLY A 54 16.78 2.72 -4.97
CA GLY A 54 17.30 3.27 -6.21
C GLY A 54 17.72 2.18 -7.19
N SER A 55 17.79 2.55 -8.47
CA SER A 55 18.16 1.65 -9.56
C SER A 55 18.68 2.44 -10.76
N SER A 56 19.67 1.88 -11.47
CA SER A 56 20.20 2.39 -12.74
C SER A 56 19.32 2.05 -13.95
N THR A 57 18.34 1.14 -13.80
CA THR A 57 17.36 0.84 -14.84
C THR A 57 16.51 2.09 -15.11
N HIS A 58 16.30 2.43 -16.39
CA HIS A 58 15.51 3.62 -16.76
C HIS A 58 14.07 3.52 -16.29
N THR A 59 13.28 2.73 -17.00
CA THR A 59 11.95 2.33 -16.56
C THR A 59 12.07 1.21 -15.55
N LEU A 60 11.73 1.49 -14.30
CA LEU A 60 11.82 0.51 -13.23
C LEU A 60 10.47 -0.18 -13.02
N THR A 61 10.47 -1.50 -13.06
CA THR A 61 9.34 -2.32 -12.58
C THR A 61 9.44 -2.49 -11.08
N VAL A 62 8.42 -2.09 -10.34
CA VAL A 62 8.31 -2.30 -8.90
C VAL A 62 7.28 -3.38 -8.63
N TYR A 63 7.73 -4.49 -8.05
CA TYR A 63 6.88 -5.61 -7.65
C TYR A 63 6.26 -5.33 -6.28
N MET A 64 4.94 -5.50 -6.20
CA MET A 64 4.17 -5.31 -4.98
C MET A 64 4.17 -6.58 -4.14
N PRO A 65 4.05 -6.47 -2.80
CA PRO A 65 3.93 -7.64 -1.91
C PRO A 65 2.78 -8.58 -2.27
N VAL A 66 1.65 -8.04 -2.72
CA VAL A 66 0.46 -8.80 -3.13
C VAL A 66 -0.19 -8.16 -4.36
N SER A 67 -0.92 -8.96 -5.14
CA SER A 67 -1.66 -8.48 -6.30
C SER A 67 -2.92 -7.71 -5.90
N PHE A 68 -3.18 -6.59 -6.58
CA PHE A 68 -4.52 -6.03 -6.71
C PHE A 68 -5.41 -6.93 -7.58
N TYR A 69 -6.70 -6.64 -7.64
CA TYR A 69 -7.68 -7.35 -8.45
C TYR A 69 -7.41 -7.20 -9.96
N ASN A 70 -6.98 -6.00 -10.37
CA ASN A 70 -6.64 -5.66 -11.74
C ASN A 70 -5.56 -4.54 -11.75
N SER A 71 -5.26 -3.97 -12.92
CA SER A 71 -4.26 -2.90 -13.07
C SER A 71 -4.80 -1.48 -12.93
N THR A 72 -6.06 -1.28 -12.52
CA THR A 72 -6.69 0.05 -12.41
C THR A 72 -6.56 0.65 -11.00
N TYR A 73 -5.56 0.22 -10.22
CA TYR A 73 -5.22 0.84 -8.93
C TYR A 73 -4.45 2.15 -9.15
N ASN A 74 -4.48 3.02 -8.15
CA ASN A 74 -3.73 4.26 -8.17
C ASN A 74 -2.37 4.06 -7.49
N VAL A 75 -1.32 4.69 -8.02
CA VAL A 75 0.03 4.70 -7.44
C VAL A 75 0.53 6.12 -7.36
N TYR A 76 1.13 6.45 -6.23
CA TYR A 76 1.82 7.71 -6.01
C TYR A 76 3.15 7.45 -5.32
N GLY A 77 4.09 8.37 -5.45
CA GLY A 77 5.40 8.22 -4.85
C GLY A 77 6.20 9.51 -4.91
N ASN A 78 7.32 9.50 -4.20
CA ASN A 78 8.22 10.63 -4.12
C ASN A 78 9.66 10.14 -4.18
N ILE A 79 10.50 10.88 -4.90
CA ILE A 79 11.95 10.67 -4.88
C ILE A 79 12.52 11.19 -3.57
N ILE A 80 13.46 10.45 -3.00
CA ILE A 80 14.25 10.84 -1.82
C ILE A 80 15.64 11.24 -2.31
N LYS A 81 15.99 12.51 -2.15
CA LYS A 81 17.31 13.06 -2.48
C LYS A 81 18.01 13.62 -1.26
N ASP A 82 19.32 13.79 -1.35
CA ASP A 82 20.11 14.42 -0.29
C ASP A 82 19.79 15.91 -0.17
N ALA A 83 19.98 16.48 1.02
CA ALA A 83 19.63 17.88 1.30
C ALA A 83 20.40 18.89 0.41
N SER A 84 21.62 18.55 0.00
CA SER A 84 22.45 19.38 -0.88
C SER A 84 22.14 19.21 -2.37
N ASP A 85 21.33 18.21 -2.73
CA ASP A 85 20.98 17.94 -4.12
C ASP A 85 19.93 18.96 -4.60
N ASN A 86 20.31 19.80 -5.56
CA ASN A 86 19.46 20.84 -6.15
C ASN A 86 18.75 20.40 -7.44
N ASN A 87 18.88 19.14 -7.85
CA ASN A 87 18.21 18.63 -9.04
C ASN A 87 16.69 18.52 -8.82
N LEU A 88 15.95 18.63 -9.91
CA LEU A 88 14.50 18.39 -9.93
C LEU A 88 14.24 16.95 -10.32
N TYR A 89 13.35 16.28 -9.60
CA TYR A 89 13.05 14.87 -9.81
C TYR A 89 11.57 14.66 -10.07
N THR A 90 11.27 13.66 -10.91
CA THR A 90 9.91 13.17 -11.13
C THR A 90 9.73 11.77 -10.57
N PHE A 91 8.52 11.49 -10.12
CA PHE A 91 8.02 10.14 -9.93
C PHE A 91 6.83 9.98 -10.87
N CYS A 92 7.02 9.30 -11.99
CA CYS A 92 6.00 9.18 -13.04
C CYS A 92 5.59 7.71 -13.20
N PRO A 93 4.47 7.26 -12.61
CA PRO A 93 3.88 5.98 -12.97
C PRO A 93 3.55 5.98 -14.46
N ILE A 94 3.95 4.93 -15.18
CA ILE A 94 3.72 4.82 -16.62
C ILE A 94 2.73 3.71 -16.96
N LEU A 95 2.24 3.71 -18.19
CA LEU A 95 1.29 2.72 -18.71
C LEU A 95 1.87 1.29 -18.69
N ASN A 96 0.99 0.29 -18.80
CA ASN A 96 1.31 -1.15 -18.79
C ASN A 96 1.68 -1.72 -17.41
N ASN A 97 0.92 -1.33 -16.39
CA ASN A 97 0.96 -1.94 -15.07
C ASN A 97 0.24 -3.29 -15.07
N GLY A 98 0.73 -4.24 -14.28
CA GLY A 98 0.05 -5.49 -13.96
C GLY A 98 -0.63 -5.40 -12.61
N SER A 99 -1.41 -6.42 -12.25
CA SER A 99 -2.05 -6.50 -10.93
C SER A 99 -1.05 -6.59 -9.77
N SER A 100 0.16 -7.12 -10.01
CA SER A 100 1.20 -7.34 -9.00
C SER A 100 2.41 -6.40 -9.12
N TYR A 101 2.40 -5.46 -10.07
CA TYR A 101 3.52 -4.57 -10.31
C TYR A 101 3.10 -3.30 -11.03
N PHE A 102 3.81 -2.20 -10.76
CA PHE A 102 3.73 -0.99 -11.55
C PHE A 102 5.09 -0.65 -12.16
N LYS A 103 5.08 0.19 -13.20
CA LYS A 103 6.29 0.75 -13.79
C LYS A 103 6.38 2.24 -13.48
N VAL A 104 7.60 2.70 -13.25
CA VAL A 104 7.87 4.11 -12.93
C VAL A 104 9.09 4.60 -13.70
N ASP A 105 8.93 5.79 -14.29
CA ASP A 105 10.04 6.60 -14.79
C ASP A 105 10.44 7.63 -13.74
N ARG A 106 11.75 7.81 -13.58
CA ARG A 106 12.35 8.63 -12.52
C ARG A 106 13.32 9.63 -13.13
N THR A 107 12.84 10.47 -14.04
CA THR A 107 13.70 11.44 -14.70
C THR A 107 14.13 12.52 -13.71
N PHE A 108 15.37 12.98 -13.82
CA PHE A 108 15.81 14.21 -13.18
C PHE A 108 16.18 15.27 -14.21
N TYR A 109 16.11 16.53 -13.81
CA TYR A 109 16.61 17.66 -14.57
C TYR A 109 17.69 18.38 -13.78
N ALA A 110 18.85 18.57 -14.42
CA ALA A 110 20.02 19.23 -13.87
C ALA A 110 20.78 19.96 -14.97
N SER A 111 21.26 21.17 -14.69
CA SER A 111 22.20 21.91 -15.56
C SER A 111 21.81 21.96 -17.05
N GLY A 112 20.51 22.11 -17.36
CA GLY A 112 20.04 22.23 -18.74
C GLY A 112 19.63 20.91 -19.42
N ALA A 113 19.84 19.76 -18.78
CA ALA A 113 19.60 18.44 -19.40
C ALA A 113 18.78 17.51 -18.49
N THR A 114 18.13 16.53 -19.13
CA THR A 114 17.45 15.43 -18.44
C THR A 114 18.36 14.21 -18.30
N GLY A 115 18.18 13.48 -17.20
CA GLY A 115 18.90 12.24 -16.93
C GLY A 115 18.02 11.21 -16.21
N ASN A 116 18.51 9.97 -16.11
CA ASN A 116 17.83 8.91 -15.36
C ASN A 116 18.23 8.94 -13.89
N SER A 117 17.27 9.04 -12.98
CA SER A 117 17.54 9.04 -11.55
C SER A 117 17.88 7.65 -11.05
N ILE A 118 18.98 7.57 -10.31
CA ILE A 118 19.36 6.41 -9.49
C ILE A 118 18.91 6.56 -8.04
N ALA A 119 18.19 7.64 -7.71
CA ALA A 119 17.82 7.97 -6.35
C ALA A 119 16.82 6.98 -5.75
N LYS A 120 16.84 6.94 -4.42
CA LYS A 120 15.88 6.23 -3.60
C LYS A 120 14.50 6.84 -3.77
N PHE A 121 13.45 6.06 -3.54
CA PHE A 121 12.09 6.59 -3.57
C PHE A 121 11.15 5.79 -2.68
N THR A 122 10.07 6.44 -2.26
CA THR A 122 8.94 5.80 -1.59
C THR A 122 7.72 5.82 -2.49
N TRP A 123 6.83 4.86 -2.28
CA TRP A 123 5.60 4.74 -3.03
C TRP A 123 4.47 4.24 -2.14
N PHE A 124 3.26 4.56 -2.57
CA PHE A 124 2.01 4.06 -2.01
C PHE A 124 1.07 3.73 -3.16
N ALA A 125 0.28 2.68 -3.00
CA ALA A 125 -0.73 2.26 -3.96
C ALA A 125 -2.05 1.94 -3.26
N ILE A 126 -3.16 2.23 -3.93
CA ILE A 126 -4.52 2.00 -3.41
C ILE A 126 -5.44 1.49 -4.51
N GLY A 127 -6.24 0.49 -4.18
CA GLY A 127 -7.13 -0.16 -5.12
C GLY A 127 -7.92 -1.29 -4.48
N ARG A 128 -8.45 -2.18 -5.32
CA ARG A 128 -9.23 -3.34 -4.87
C ARG A 128 -8.41 -4.62 -4.92
N TRP A 129 -8.62 -5.54 -3.98
CA TRP A 129 -8.01 -6.89 -4.00
C TRP A 129 -8.99 -8.02 -4.37
N LYS A 130 -10.30 -7.73 -4.39
CA LYS A 130 -11.37 -8.60 -4.87
C LYS A 130 -12.45 -7.82 -5.62
#